data_AF-A0A067PNU3-F1
#
_entry.id   AF-A0A067PNU3-F1
#
_cell.length_a   1.000
_cell.length_b   1.000
_cell.length_c   1.000
_cell.angle_alpha   90.00
_cell.angle_beta   90.00
_cell.angle_gamma   90.00
#
_symmetry.space_group_name_H-M   'P 1'
#
loop_
_entity.id
_entity.type
_entity.pdbx_description
1 polymer ?
#
loop_
_entity_poly.entity_id
_entity_poly.type
_entity_poly.pdbx_seq_one_letter_code
_entity_poly.pdbx_strand_id
1 'polypeptide(L)'
;SFFRIAVMICDEDIPACLIVNMDQTQCLYSAGNKLTYVRKGSKQVSVVGMDKKRAFTLVIGISLSGKVLPFQVVYAGSDRK
;
A
#
# COMPACT_ATOMS: atom_id res chain seq x y z
N SER A 1 14.43 11.09 20.63
CA SER A 1 14.11 9.67 20.35
C SER A 1 15.15 9.04 19.42
N PHE A 2 15.40 9.61 18.23
CA PHE A 2 16.38 9.11 17.24
C PHE A 2 17.76 8.72 17.80
N PHE A 3 18.43 9.62 18.53
CA PHE A 3 19.75 9.31 19.10
C PHE A 3 19.74 8.15 20.10
N ARG A 4 18.64 7.91 20.83
CA ARG A 4 18.53 6.76 21.74
C ARG A 4 18.47 5.44 20.97
N ILE A 5 17.79 5.44 19.82
CA ILE A 5 17.70 4.28 18.94
C ILE A 5 19.08 4.01 18.31
N ALA A 6 19.79 5.06 17.88
CA ALA A 6 21.14 4.92 17.30
C ALA A 6 22.14 4.34 18.32
N VAL A 7 22.13 4.84 19.56
CA VAL A 7 22.97 4.31 20.65
C VAL A 7 22.61 2.85 20.93
N MET A 8 21.33 2.50 21.03
CA MET A 8 20.91 1.11 21.27
C MET A 8 21.31 0.17 20.13
N ILE A 9 21.21 0.60 18.87
CA ILE A 9 21.66 -0.19 17.71
C ILE A 9 23.17 -0.45 17.79
N CYS A 10 23.95 0.57 18.20
CA CYS A 10 25.39 0.50 18.33
C CYS A 10 25.83 -0.38 19.50
N ASP A 11 25.27 -0.16 20.69
CA ASP A 11 25.70 -0.81 21.93
C ASP A 11 25.28 -2.29 22.00
N GLU A 12 24.11 -2.63 21.43
CA GLU A 12 23.55 -3.99 21.45
C GLU A 12 23.80 -4.77 20.15
N ASP A 13 24.58 -4.22 19.21
CA ASP A 13 24.86 -4.79 17.88
C ASP A 13 23.59 -5.32 17.18
N ILE A 14 22.54 -4.49 17.14
CA ILE A 14 21.22 -4.92 16.68
C ILE A 14 21.31 -5.31 15.18
N PRO A 15 20.94 -6.55 14.81
CA PRO A 15 20.96 -6.98 13.43
C PRO A 15 20.08 -6.11 12.52
N ALA A 16 20.55 -5.85 11.30
CA ALA A 16 19.83 -5.04 10.31
C ALA A 16 18.42 -5.58 9.95
N CYS A 17 18.15 -6.87 10.17
CA CYS A 17 16.82 -7.45 9.96
C CYS A 17 15.80 -7.05 11.03
N LEU A 18 16.23 -6.56 12.20
CA LEU A 18 15.37 -6.15 13.32
C LEU A 18 15.09 -4.64 13.34
N ILE A 19 15.83 -3.85 12.56
CA ILE A 19 15.60 -2.41 12.40
C ILE A 19 14.55 -2.24 11.30
N VAL A 20 13.30 -1.93 11.68
CA VAL A 20 12.17 -1.85 10.75
C VAL A 20 11.60 -0.45 10.71
N ASN A 21 11.43 0.08 9.49
CA ASN A 21 10.62 1.26 9.25
C ASN A 21 9.23 0.82 8.79
N MET A 22 8.18 1.39 9.38
CA MET A 22 6.79 1.09 9.03
C MET A 22 6.02 2.38 8.75
N ASP A 23 5.18 2.34 7.73
CA ASP A 23 4.30 3.47 7.38
C ASP A 23 2.97 2.98 6.79
N GLN A 24 1.99 3.88 6.75
CA GLN A 24 0.67 3.66 6.16
C GLN A 24 0.50 4.50 4.90
N THR A 25 0.08 3.87 3.81
CA THR A 25 -0.17 4.55 2.53
C THR A 25 -1.57 4.21 1.99
N GLN A 26 -2.23 5.19 1.37
CA GLN A 26 -3.52 4.97 0.72
C GLN A 26 -3.30 4.49 -0.71
N CYS A 27 -3.77 3.30 -1.02
CA CYS A 27 -3.73 2.74 -2.36
C CYS A 27 -5.07 2.95 -3.08
N LEU A 28 -5.02 3.64 -4.23
CA LEU A 28 -6.17 3.82 -5.11
C LEU A 28 -6.38 2.58 -5.97
N TYR A 29 -7.58 2.00 -5.88
CA TYR A 29 -8.05 0.93 -6.75
C TYR A 29 -8.92 1.53 -7.85
N SER A 30 -8.31 1.68 -9.03
CA SER A 30 -8.94 2.28 -10.21
C SER A 30 -8.61 1.46 -11.47
N ALA A 31 -9.53 1.44 -12.43
CA ALA A 31 -9.27 0.87 -13.74
C ALA A 31 -8.22 1.71 -14.49
N GLY A 32 -7.02 1.15 -14.70
CA GLY A 32 -5.92 1.84 -15.37
C GLY A 32 -5.97 1.79 -16.91
N ASN A 33 -6.82 0.95 -17.49
CA ASN A 33 -6.95 0.80 -18.94
C ASN A 33 -8.18 1.52 -19.50
N LYS A 34 -8.11 1.91 -20.78
CA LYS A 34 -9.24 2.49 -21.54
C LYS A 34 -9.88 1.48 -22.47
N LEU A 35 -9.74 0.19 -22.14
CA LEU A 35 -10.25 -0.91 -22.96
C LEU A 35 -11.65 -1.28 -22.48
N THR A 36 -12.54 -1.48 -23.45
CA THR A 36 -13.91 -1.89 -23.20
C THR A 36 -14.29 -3.02 -24.16
N TYR A 37 -15.32 -3.78 -23.81
CA TYR A 37 -15.85 -4.85 -24.66
C TYR A 37 -16.80 -4.34 -25.75
N VAL A 38 -16.83 -3.02 -26.00
CA VAL A 38 -17.68 -2.41 -27.03
C VAL A 38 -17.06 -2.58 -28.41
N ARG A 39 -17.91 -2.58 -29.45
CA ARG A 39 -17.50 -2.70 -30.85
C ARG A 39 -16.42 -1.67 -31.19
N LYS A 40 -15.36 -2.11 -31.87
CA LYS A 40 -14.29 -1.23 -32.37
C LYS A 40 -14.89 -0.12 -33.24
N GLY A 41 -14.50 1.13 -32.98
CA GLY A 41 -14.99 2.32 -33.68
C GLY A 41 -16.17 3.03 -33.00
N SER A 42 -16.72 2.48 -31.93
CA SER A 42 -17.74 3.17 -31.12
C SER A 42 -17.16 4.43 -30.45
N LYS A 43 -17.93 5.52 -30.46
CA LYS A 43 -17.62 6.79 -29.79
C LYS A 43 -18.36 6.88 -28.46
N GLN A 44 -17.85 7.69 -27.52
CA GLN A 44 -18.48 7.96 -26.21
C GLN A 44 -18.77 6.69 -25.39
N VAL A 45 -17.79 5.80 -25.29
CA VAL A 45 -17.93 4.54 -24.52
C VAL A 45 -17.55 4.79 -23.07
N SER A 46 -18.48 4.52 -22.14
CA SER A 46 -18.18 4.51 -20.71
C SER A 46 -17.37 3.26 -20.34
N VAL A 47 -16.35 3.46 -19.50
CA VAL A 47 -15.54 2.36 -18.96
C VAL A 47 -16.10 1.99 -17.59
N VAL A 48 -16.54 0.75 -17.43
CA VAL A 48 -17.06 0.26 -16.16
C VAL A 48 -15.97 0.39 -15.08
N GLY A 49 -16.30 1.05 -13.97
CA GLY A 49 -15.38 1.22 -12.84
C GLY A 49 -14.45 2.42 -12.92
N MET A 50 -14.45 3.21 -14.00
CA MET A 50 -13.66 4.44 -14.07
C MET A 50 -14.12 5.53 -13.10
N ASP A 51 -15.43 5.63 -12.87
CA ASP A 51 -15.98 6.64 -11.95
C ASP A 51 -15.92 6.20 -10.47
N LYS A 52 -15.78 4.88 -10.23
CA LYS A 52 -15.74 4.32 -8.86
C LYS A 52 -14.31 4.26 -8.35
N LYS A 53 -13.86 5.37 -7.74
CA LYS A 53 -12.61 5.40 -6.98
C LYS A 53 -12.78 4.61 -5.69
N ARG A 54 -12.23 3.41 -5.63
CA ARG A 54 -12.07 2.67 -4.37
C ARG A 54 -10.68 2.93 -3.83
N ALA A 55 -10.53 2.95 -2.52
CA ALA A 55 -9.22 3.05 -1.88
C ALA A 55 -9.15 2.11 -0.68
N PHE A 56 -7.96 1.62 -0.39
CA PHE A 56 -7.66 0.86 0.82
C PHE A 56 -6.37 1.42 1.43
N THR A 57 -6.17 1.16 2.72
CA THR A 57 -4.94 1.55 3.41
C THR A 57 -4.01 0.34 3.47
N LEU A 58 -2.79 0.51 2.97
CA LEU A 58 -1.71 -0.46 3.07
C LEU A 58 -0.80 -0.07 4.22
N VAL A 59 -0.60 -0.98 5.17
CA VAL A 59 0.42 -0.85 6.22
C VAL A 59 1.61 -1.70 5.79
N ILE A 60 2.75 -1.06 5.54
CA ILE A 60 3.96 -1.73 5.05
C ILE A 60 5.13 -1.50 6.00
N GLY A 61 5.92 -2.56 6.20
CA GLY A 61 7.18 -2.49 6.92
C GLY A 61 8.33 -2.93 6.03
N ILE A 62 9.47 -2.25 6.12
CA ILE A 62 10.71 -2.61 5.44
C ILE A 62 11.83 -2.62 6.49
N SER A 63 12.55 -3.74 6.58
CA SER A 63 13.74 -3.85 7.42
C SER A 63 14.95 -3.16 6.77
N LEU A 64 15.92 -2.73 7.57
CA LEU A 64 17.19 -2.17 7.09
C LEU A 64 17.96 -3.19 6.22
N SER A 65 17.74 -4.49 6.41
CA SER A 65 18.25 -5.55 5.52
C SER A 65 17.63 -5.58 4.12
N GLY A 66 16.67 -4.69 3.82
CA GLY A 66 15.99 -4.59 2.52
C GLY A 66 14.82 -5.56 2.35
N LYS A 67 14.48 -6.34 3.38
CA LYS A 67 13.32 -7.26 3.32
C LYS A 67 12.04 -6.53 3.65
N VAL A 68 11.04 -6.69 2.77
CA VAL A 68 9.65 -6.28 3.00
C VAL A 68 9.00 -7.27 3.97
N LEU A 69 8.38 -6.74 5.02
CA LEU A 69 7.60 -7.52 5.98
C LEU A 69 6.19 -7.78 5.43
N PRO A 70 5.49 -8.83 5.91
CA PRO A 70 4.08 -9.04 5.59
C PRO A 70 3.28 -7.76 5.84
N PHE A 71 2.56 -7.31 4.81
CA PHE A 71 1.78 -6.08 4.86
C PHE A 71 0.34 -6.37 5.28
N GLN A 72 -0.29 -5.39 5.93
CA GLN A 72 -1.70 -5.43 6.27
C GLN A 72 -2.48 -4.55 5.29
N VAL A 73 -3.53 -5.12 4.70
CA VAL A 73 -4.47 -4.37 3.85
C VAL A 73 -5.73 -4.09 4.65
N VAL A 74 -5.99 -2.82 4.94
CA VAL A 74 -7.18 -2.36 5.66
C VAL A 74 -8.18 -1.82 4.66
N TYR A 75 -9.28 -2.55 4.49
CA TYR A 75 -10.45 -2.09 3.74
C TYR A 75 -11.41 -1.39 4.70
N ALA A 76 -11.99 -0.26 4.28
CA ALA A 76 -13.05 0.38 5.05
C ALA A 76 -14.21 -0.61 5.26
N GLY A 77 -14.61 -0.80 6.52
CA GLY A 77 -15.57 -1.83 6.92
C GLY A 77 -16.97 -1.61 6.35
N SER A 78 -17.61 -2.71 5.95
CA SER A 78 -19.05 -2.77 5.80
C SER A 78 -19.72 -2.45 7.12
N ASP A 79 -20.67 -1.52 7.08
CA ASP A 79 -21.61 -1.28 8.16
C ASP A 79 -22.35 -2.60 8.47
N ARG A 80 -22.34 -3.03 9.74
CA ARG A 80 -23.08 -4.21 10.18
C ARG A 80 -24.52 -3.76 10.41
N LYS A 81 -25.34 -3.84 9.36
CA LYS A 81 -26.81 -3.78 9.51
C LYS A 81 -27.33 -5.05 10.18
#